data_AF-A0A7C9CVG0-F1
#
_entry.id   AF-A0A7C9CVG0-F1
#
_cell.length_a   1.000
_cell.length_b   1.000
_cell.length_c   1.000
_cell.angle_alpha   90.00
_cell.angle_beta   90.00
_cell.angle_gamma   90.00
#
_symmetry.space_group_name_H-M   'P 1'
#
loop_
_entity.id
_entity.type
_entity.pdbx_description
1 polymer ?
#
loop_
_entity_poly.entity_id
_entity_poly.type
_entity_poly.pdbx_seq_one_letter_code
_entity_poly.pdbx_strand_id
1 'polypeptide(L)'
;ALLYLDLPSSVLMADAVKPLTDAAIAFLALRYKDINKFQEEVMNLPLAGIEAVLSSDDLQVASEDAVYDFALKWARAHYPKLEERREILGTRLCKLIRFPYMTCRKLRKVMTCNDLDPKLASKLVMEALFFKAEPPYRQRLLLAEESSAAPHRFTERAYKYRPVKVIEFELPRQQCIVYFDLKKEECQNLFPSGRVYSQAFHLNGQGFFLSAHCNMDQQSSFHCFGLFLGMQEKGLASFSVDYEFAARQKPEEEFVVKYRGNYKFTGGKAVGYRNLFGTPWTSLMADDSQFFINGVLHIRAELTIRPWSSG
;
A
#
# COMPACT_ATOMS: atom_id res chain seq x y z
N ALA A 1 -14.02 22.98 15.85
CA ALA A 1 -13.37 24.05 16.64
C ALA A 1 -14.35 24.69 17.63
N LEU A 2 -15.44 25.32 17.18
CA LEU A 2 -16.39 26.02 18.07
C LEU A 2 -17.15 25.13 19.06
N LEU A 3 -17.49 23.88 18.70
CA LEU A 3 -18.19 22.94 19.60
C LEU A 3 -17.28 22.29 20.67
N TYR A 4 -15.97 22.51 20.62
CA TYR A 4 -15.00 21.86 21.53
C TYR A 4 -14.52 22.76 22.68
N LEU A 5 -14.85 24.06 22.67
CA LEU A 5 -14.26 25.05 23.55
C LEU A 5 -15.27 25.99 24.25
N ASP A 6 -16.58 25.78 24.08
CA ASP A 6 -17.64 26.56 24.77
C ASP A 6 -17.45 28.09 24.68
N LEU A 7 -16.98 28.57 23.52
CA LEU A 7 -16.68 29.99 23.30
C LEU A 7 -17.89 30.75 22.74
N PRO A 8 -18.17 31.97 23.23
CA PRO A 8 -19.31 32.76 22.80
C PRO A 8 -19.26 33.11 21.30
N SER A 9 -20.44 33.20 20.70
CA SER A 9 -20.72 33.46 19.28
C SER A 9 -20.19 34.80 18.73
N SER A 10 -19.49 35.59 19.54
CA SER A 10 -18.84 36.84 19.17
C SER A 10 -17.43 36.69 18.58
N VAL A 11 -16.83 35.50 18.57
CA VAL A 11 -15.50 35.27 17.97
C VAL A 11 -15.63 34.81 16.51
N LEU A 12 -16.17 35.69 15.67
CA LEU A 12 -15.96 35.64 14.22
C LEU A 12 -14.56 36.21 13.91
N MET A 13 -13.52 35.45 14.24
CA MET A 13 -12.14 35.73 13.80
C MET A 13 -11.50 34.40 13.40
N ALA A 14 -11.94 33.85 12.27
CA ALA A 14 -11.43 32.58 11.73
C ALA A 14 -9.90 32.60 11.54
N ASP A 15 -9.31 33.76 11.23
CA ASP A 15 -7.87 33.91 11.03
C ASP A 15 -7.06 33.91 12.33
N ALA A 16 -7.61 34.42 13.43
CA ALA A 16 -6.90 34.49 14.71
C ALA A 16 -6.80 33.11 15.40
N VAL A 17 -7.76 32.20 15.12
CA VAL A 17 -7.81 30.85 15.70
C VAL A 17 -7.17 29.80 14.78
N LYS A 18 -6.80 30.19 13.55
CA LYS A 18 -6.16 29.30 12.58
C LYS A 18 -4.85 28.68 13.10
N PRO A 19 -3.90 29.43 13.70
CA PRO A 19 -2.67 28.82 14.23
C PRO A 19 -2.93 27.80 15.33
N LEU A 20 -3.94 28.05 16.18
CA LEU A 20 -4.35 27.09 17.22
C LEU A 20 -4.99 25.84 16.61
N THR A 21 -5.79 26.00 15.55
CA THR A 21 -6.41 24.89 14.82
C THR A 21 -5.36 24.06 14.12
N ASP A 22 -4.39 24.69 13.45
CA ASP A 22 -3.28 24.02 12.77
C ASP A 22 -2.40 23.25 13.78
N ALA A 23 -2.11 23.86 14.94
CA ALA A 23 -1.39 23.20 16.03
C ALA A 23 -2.16 21.99 16.60
N ALA A 24 -3.48 22.10 16.75
CA ALA A 24 -4.32 20.99 17.20
C ALA A 24 -4.37 19.85 16.18
N ILE A 25 -4.46 20.17 14.88
CA ILE A 25 -4.41 19.18 13.79
C ILE A 25 -3.06 18.44 13.82
N ALA A 26 -1.95 19.20 13.91
CA ALA A 26 -0.61 18.62 13.99
C ALA A 26 -0.44 17.73 15.24
N PHE A 27 -0.97 18.17 16.39
CA PHE A 27 -0.97 17.37 17.62
C PHE A 27 -1.72 16.06 17.45
N LEU A 28 -2.94 16.09 16.88
CA LEU A 28 -3.74 14.88 16.64
C LEU A 28 -3.05 13.93 15.66
N ALA A 29 -2.50 14.47 14.55
CA ALA A 29 -1.75 13.70 13.57
C ALA A 29 -0.52 13.01 14.18
N LEU A 30 0.17 13.68 15.10
CA LEU A 30 1.33 13.11 15.79
C LEU A 30 0.91 12.09 16.86
N ARG A 31 -0.09 12.41 17.68
CA ARG A 31 -0.59 11.56 18.77
C ARG A 31 -1.17 10.24 18.27
N TYR A 32 -1.88 10.31 17.15
CA TYR A 32 -2.57 9.18 16.51
C TYR A 32 -1.88 8.71 15.22
N LYS A 33 -0.57 8.97 15.11
CA LYS A 33 0.25 8.54 13.97
C LYS A 33 0.10 7.04 13.68
N ASP A 34 0.05 6.20 14.72
CA ASP A 34 -0.28 4.78 14.62
C ASP A 34 -1.75 4.55 15.00
N ILE A 35 -2.63 4.51 14.00
CA ILE A 35 -4.07 4.30 14.20
C ILE A 35 -4.36 2.93 14.83
N ASN A 36 -3.57 1.91 14.52
CA ASN A 36 -3.84 0.55 15.03
C ASN A 36 -3.60 0.49 16.54
N LYS A 37 -2.61 1.24 17.05
CA LYS A 37 -2.33 1.31 18.48
C LYS A 37 -3.43 2.04 19.27
N PHE A 38 -4.05 3.06 18.68
CA PHE A 38 -5.05 3.91 19.35
C PHE A 38 -6.45 3.76 18.74
N GLN A 39 -6.77 2.57 18.23
CA GLN A 39 -7.96 2.36 17.43
C GLN A 39 -9.25 2.78 18.15
N GLU A 40 -9.39 2.46 19.43
CA GLU A 40 -10.57 2.82 20.22
C GLU A 40 -10.70 4.33 20.44
N GLU A 41 -9.60 5.01 20.79
CA GLU A 41 -9.58 6.46 20.95
C GLU A 41 -9.95 7.17 19.64
N VAL A 42 -9.33 6.76 18.53
CA VAL A 42 -9.58 7.34 17.20
C VAL A 42 -11.01 7.06 16.75
N MET A 43 -11.55 5.88 17.06
CA MET A 43 -12.95 5.54 16.77
C MET A 43 -13.94 6.42 17.52
N ASN A 44 -13.58 6.99 18.66
CA ASN A 44 -14.42 7.89 19.44
C ASN A 44 -14.22 9.38 19.08
N LEU A 45 -13.28 9.70 18.18
CA LEU A 45 -13.06 11.08 17.77
C LEU A 45 -14.26 11.62 16.98
N PRO A 46 -14.56 12.93 17.11
CA PRO A 46 -15.48 13.62 16.21
C PRO A 46 -14.97 13.71 14.78
N LEU A 47 -15.85 14.14 13.88
CA LEU A 47 -15.52 14.38 12.47
C LEU A 47 -14.24 15.21 12.28
N ALA A 48 -14.11 16.37 12.95
CA ALA A 48 -12.92 17.20 12.81
C ALA A 48 -11.62 16.52 13.29
N GLY A 49 -11.74 15.65 14.30
CA GLY A 49 -10.61 14.90 14.83
C GLY A 49 -10.16 13.79 13.88
N ILE A 50 -11.11 13.01 13.34
CA ILE A 50 -10.77 11.98 12.36
C ILE A 50 -10.22 12.58 11.07
N GLU A 51 -10.74 13.74 10.64
CA GLU A 51 -10.22 14.44 9.46
C GLU A 51 -8.77 14.87 9.65
N ALA A 52 -8.43 15.42 10.82
CA ALA A 52 -7.07 15.78 11.16
C ALA A 52 -6.13 14.56 11.07
N VAL A 53 -6.54 13.42 11.65
CA VAL A 53 -5.74 12.18 11.61
C VAL A 53 -5.59 11.65 10.17
N LEU A 54 -6.70 11.55 9.41
CA LEU A 54 -6.68 11.01 8.05
C LEU A 54 -6.03 11.93 7.03
N SER A 55 -5.89 13.23 7.31
CA SER A 55 -5.18 14.16 6.42
C SER A 55 -3.67 13.91 6.38
N SER A 56 -3.09 13.42 7.48
CA SER A 56 -1.64 13.25 7.65
C SER A 56 -1.00 12.29 6.63
N ASP A 57 0.10 12.73 6.00
CA ASP A 57 0.96 11.89 5.13
C ASP A 57 1.80 10.88 5.94
N ASP A 58 2.14 11.25 7.18
CA ASP A 58 2.96 10.42 8.09
C ASP A 58 2.18 9.31 8.80
N LEU A 59 0.90 9.14 8.46
CA LEU A 59 0.03 8.17 9.09
C LEU A 59 0.56 6.74 8.87
N GLN A 60 0.90 6.06 9.97
CA GLN A 60 1.42 4.70 9.96
C GLN A 60 0.26 3.71 9.87
N VAL A 61 -0.02 3.28 8.64
CA VAL A 61 -1.08 2.32 8.33
C VAL A 61 -0.54 1.19 7.47
N ALA A 62 -1.23 0.06 7.49
CA ALA A 62 -0.83 -1.10 6.70
C ALA A 62 -0.85 -0.80 5.20
N SER A 63 -1.89 -0.12 4.72
CA SER A 63 -2.11 0.31 3.34
C SER A 63 -3.26 1.31 3.29
N GLU A 64 -3.44 2.00 2.15
CA GLU A 64 -4.60 2.90 1.99
C GLU A 64 -5.94 2.13 2.00
N ASP A 65 -5.94 0.85 1.62
CA ASP A 65 -7.12 -0.02 1.78
C ASP A 65 -7.60 -0.08 3.23
N ALA A 66 -6.67 -0.11 4.19
CA ALA A 66 -6.99 -0.11 5.63
C ALA A 66 -7.52 1.24 6.10
N VAL A 67 -7.03 2.35 5.52
CA VAL A 67 -7.56 3.70 5.79
C VAL A 67 -9.01 3.81 5.34
N TYR A 68 -9.32 3.32 4.14
CA TYR A 68 -10.69 3.31 3.62
C TYR A 68 -11.62 2.46 4.51
N ASP A 69 -11.20 1.24 4.88
CA ASP A 69 -11.99 0.38 5.76
C ASP A 69 -12.21 1.02 7.15
N PHE A 70 -11.18 1.69 7.68
CA PHE A 70 -11.27 2.41 8.94
C PHE A 70 -12.25 3.58 8.87
N ALA A 71 -12.14 4.43 7.84
CA ALA A 71 -13.04 5.56 7.62
C ALA A 71 -14.49 5.10 7.45
N LEU A 72 -14.72 3.99 6.74
CA LEU A 72 -16.04 3.39 6.57
C LEU A 72 -16.59 2.86 7.89
N LYS A 73 -15.76 2.18 8.70
CA LYS A 73 -16.12 1.70 10.04
C LYS A 73 -16.49 2.85 10.96
N TRP A 74 -15.69 3.92 10.97
CA TRP A 74 -15.94 5.14 11.74
C TRP A 74 -17.27 5.79 11.32
N ALA A 75 -17.49 5.99 10.02
CA ALA A 75 -18.71 6.63 9.51
C ALA A 75 -19.98 5.82 9.86
N ARG A 76 -19.90 4.48 9.82
CA ARG A 76 -21.01 3.61 10.22
C ARG A 76 -21.34 3.68 11.71
N ALA A 77 -20.32 3.88 12.56
CA ALA A 77 -20.50 3.99 14.00
C ALA A 77 -21.10 5.36 14.41
N HIS A 78 -20.65 6.44 13.79
CA HIS A 78 -21.10 7.81 14.13
C HIS A 78 -22.37 8.26 13.40
N TYR A 79 -22.65 7.69 12.22
CA TYR A 79 -23.81 8.03 11.41
C TYR A 79 -24.63 6.78 11.07
N PRO A 80 -25.57 6.37 11.95
CA PRO A 80 -26.42 5.20 11.72
C PRO A 80 -27.36 5.37 10.51
N LYS A 81 -27.77 6.60 10.20
CA LYS A 81 -28.62 6.90 9.03
C LYS A 81 -27.80 6.92 7.75
N LEU A 82 -28.32 6.24 6.72
CA LEU A 82 -27.62 6.09 5.43
C LEU A 82 -27.37 7.41 4.72
N GLU A 83 -28.34 8.32 4.71
CA GLU A 83 -28.23 9.59 3.99
C GLU A 83 -27.16 10.51 4.61
N GLU A 84 -27.20 10.69 5.93
CA GLU A 84 -26.17 11.45 6.66
C GLU A 84 -24.78 10.83 6.47
N ARG A 85 -24.68 9.50 6.50
CA ARG A 85 -23.43 8.77 6.27
C ARG A 85 -22.88 9.00 4.86
N ARG A 86 -23.73 8.94 3.84
CA ARG A 86 -23.35 9.19 2.44
C ARG A 86 -22.83 10.61 2.25
N GLU A 87 -23.50 11.59 2.86
CA GLU A 87 -23.08 12.99 2.81
C GLU A 87 -21.69 13.18 3.43
N ILE A 88 -21.47 12.68 4.65
CA ILE A 88 -20.19 12.81 5.34
C ILE A 88 -19.07 12.05 4.63
N LEU A 89 -19.32 10.82 4.19
CA LEU A 89 -18.33 10.06 3.43
C LEU A 89 -17.97 10.77 2.12
N GLY A 90 -18.97 11.23 1.37
CA GLY A 90 -18.74 11.80 0.05
C GLY A 90 -18.11 13.19 0.06
N THR A 91 -18.54 14.07 0.97
CA THR A 91 -18.12 15.48 0.97
C THR A 91 -16.85 15.73 1.80
N ARG A 92 -16.59 14.89 2.81
CA ARG A 92 -15.52 15.08 3.79
C ARG A 92 -14.48 13.97 3.72
N LEU A 93 -14.84 12.73 4.06
CA LEU A 93 -13.87 11.66 4.31
C LEU A 93 -13.21 11.12 3.03
N CYS A 94 -13.95 10.96 1.93
CA CYS A 94 -13.39 10.45 0.67
C CYS A 94 -12.26 11.32 0.13
N LYS A 95 -12.28 12.63 0.38
CA LYS A 95 -11.22 13.54 -0.05
C LYS A 95 -9.89 13.29 0.67
N LEU A 96 -9.93 12.62 1.83
CA LEU A 96 -8.75 12.30 2.63
C LEU A 96 -8.18 10.90 2.30
N ILE A 97 -8.90 10.13 1.49
CA ILE A 97 -8.46 8.80 1.05
C ILE A 97 -7.69 8.93 -0.27
N ARG A 98 -6.49 8.35 -0.30
CA ARG A 98 -5.63 8.30 -1.49
C ARG A 98 -6.00 7.11 -2.38
N PHE A 99 -7.18 7.16 -3.00
CA PHE A 99 -7.66 6.10 -3.92
C PHE A 99 -6.62 5.59 -4.94
N PRO A 100 -5.72 6.42 -5.51
CA PRO A 100 -4.66 5.96 -6.41
C PRO A 100 -3.68 4.96 -5.79
N TYR A 101 -3.59 4.86 -4.45
CA TYR A 101 -2.74 3.92 -3.73
C TYR A 101 -3.50 2.71 -3.17
N MET A 102 -4.82 2.64 -3.37
CA MET A 102 -5.62 1.46 -3.03
C MET A 102 -5.40 0.32 -4.04
N THR A 103 -5.71 -0.91 -3.65
CA THR A 103 -5.67 -2.06 -4.58
C THR A 103 -6.83 -2.01 -5.56
N CYS A 104 -6.63 -2.51 -6.79
CA CYS A 104 -7.73 -2.65 -7.76
C CYS A 104 -8.89 -3.48 -7.20
N ARG A 105 -8.58 -4.51 -6.39
CA ARG A 105 -9.59 -5.30 -5.67
C ARG A 105 -10.42 -4.44 -4.73
N LYS A 106 -9.80 -3.55 -3.95
CA LYS A 106 -10.52 -2.66 -3.06
C LYS A 106 -11.28 -1.57 -3.82
N LEU A 107 -10.70 -0.98 -4.86
CA LEU A 107 -11.39 -0.03 -5.74
C LEU A 107 -12.67 -0.63 -6.36
N ARG A 108 -12.63 -1.93 -6.73
CA ARG A 108 -13.85 -2.63 -7.17
C ARG A 108 -14.92 -2.70 -6.07
N LYS A 109 -14.53 -2.89 -4.81
CA LYS A 109 -15.46 -2.88 -3.66
C LYS A 109 -16.01 -1.48 -3.38
N VAL A 110 -15.25 -0.42 -3.66
CA VAL A 110 -15.72 0.97 -3.56
C VAL A 110 -16.90 1.19 -4.51
N MET A 111 -16.81 0.69 -5.75
CA MET A 111 -17.89 0.79 -6.75
C MET A 111 -19.21 0.16 -6.31
N THR A 112 -19.15 -0.89 -5.47
CA THR A 112 -20.32 -1.61 -4.97
C THR A 112 -20.70 -1.23 -3.55
N CYS A 113 -20.15 -0.14 -3.01
CA CYS A 113 -20.39 0.27 -1.63
C CYS A 113 -21.70 1.06 -1.50
N ASN A 114 -22.66 0.52 -0.74
CA ASN A 114 -23.96 1.16 -0.52
C ASN A 114 -23.88 2.49 0.25
N ASP A 115 -22.82 2.68 1.04
CA ASP A 115 -22.58 3.88 1.85
C ASP A 115 -22.02 5.06 1.04
N LEU A 116 -21.76 4.86 -0.27
CA LEU A 116 -21.30 5.90 -1.18
C LEU A 116 -22.34 6.15 -2.28
N ASP A 117 -22.41 7.39 -2.75
CA ASP A 117 -23.14 7.69 -3.97
C ASP A 117 -22.45 7.00 -5.17
N PRO A 118 -23.19 6.27 -6.03
CA PRO A 118 -22.61 5.54 -7.15
C PRO A 118 -21.85 6.41 -8.15
N LYS A 119 -22.30 7.66 -8.39
CA LYS A 119 -21.62 8.57 -9.33
C LYS A 119 -20.31 9.05 -8.73
N LEU A 120 -20.30 9.39 -7.44
CA LEU A 120 -19.07 9.76 -6.74
C LEU A 120 -18.08 8.60 -6.69
N ALA A 121 -18.53 7.40 -6.32
CA ALA A 121 -17.68 6.20 -6.29
C ALA A 121 -17.04 5.95 -7.66
N SER A 122 -17.83 6.02 -8.73
CA SER A 122 -17.34 5.89 -10.12
C SER A 122 -16.27 6.93 -10.45
N LYS A 123 -16.52 8.22 -10.13
CA LYS A 123 -15.56 9.30 -10.36
C LYS A 123 -14.22 9.05 -9.65
N LEU A 124 -14.26 8.74 -8.35
CA LEU A 124 -13.06 8.52 -7.53
C LEU A 124 -12.25 7.31 -8.02
N VAL A 125 -12.92 6.23 -8.41
CA VAL A 125 -12.27 5.02 -8.93
C VAL A 125 -11.66 5.29 -10.30
N MET A 126 -12.35 5.99 -11.20
CA MET A 126 -11.81 6.33 -12.52
C MET A 126 -10.58 7.24 -12.41
N GLU A 127 -10.63 8.29 -11.58
CA GLU A 127 -9.47 9.16 -11.29
C GLU A 127 -8.26 8.34 -10.80
N ALA A 128 -8.49 7.41 -9.87
CA ALA A 128 -7.45 6.54 -9.34
C ALA A 128 -6.85 5.61 -10.40
N LEU A 129 -7.68 5.02 -11.26
CA LEU A 129 -7.22 4.14 -12.33
C LEU A 129 -6.42 4.89 -13.40
N PHE A 130 -6.87 6.10 -13.79
CA PHE A 130 -6.11 6.93 -14.72
C PHE A 130 -4.75 7.31 -14.15
N PHE A 131 -4.68 7.78 -12.90
CA PHE A 131 -3.40 8.09 -12.27
C PHE A 131 -2.45 6.88 -12.24
N LYS A 132 -2.95 5.68 -11.88
CA LYS A 132 -2.16 4.44 -11.87
C LYS A 132 -1.66 4.05 -13.27
N ALA A 133 -2.38 4.42 -14.33
CA ALA A 133 -2.01 4.14 -15.71
C ALA A 133 -1.01 5.15 -16.31
N GLU A 134 -0.95 6.37 -15.75
CA GLU A 134 -0.02 7.39 -16.20
C GLU A 134 1.45 7.00 -15.93
N PRO A 135 2.39 7.38 -16.83
CA PRO A 135 3.81 7.14 -16.62
C PRO A 135 4.36 7.99 -15.45
N PRO A 136 5.49 7.59 -14.83
CA PRO A 136 6.02 8.26 -13.63
C PRO A 136 6.30 9.77 -13.78
N TYR A 137 6.57 10.27 -14.99
CA TYR A 137 6.75 11.71 -15.19
C TYR A 137 5.42 12.48 -15.15
N ARG A 138 4.33 11.93 -15.69
CA ARG A 138 2.99 12.54 -15.61
C ARG A 138 2.41 12.48 -14.22
N GLN A 139 2.63 11.37 -13.49
CA GLN A 139 2.26 11.31 -12.07
C GLN A 139 2.93 12.42 -11.25
N ARG A 140 4.21 12.70 -11.51
CA ARG A 140 4.94 13.81 -10.88
C ARG A 140 4.39 15.19 -11.26
N LEU A 141 3.96 15.38 -12.50
CA LEU A 141 3.31 16.64 -12.93
C LEU A 141 1.96 16.83 -12.23
N LEU A 142 1.12 15.79 -12.18
CA LEU A 142 -0.17 15.84 -11.47
C LEU A 142 0.01 16.15 -9.98
N LEU A 143 1.06 15.61 -9.36
CA LEU A 143 1.45 15.94 -7.98
C LEU A 143 1.86 17.41 -7.80
N ALA A 144 2.51 18.01 -8.79
CA ALA A 144 2.97 19.40 -8.77
C ALA A 144 1.87 20.41 -9.14
N GLU A 145 0.88 20.03 -9.95
CA GLU A 145 -0.20 20.91 -10.40
C GLU A 145 -1.33 21.08 -9.35
N GLU A 146 -1.54 20.11 -8.46
CA GLU A 146 -2.64 20.14 -7.47
C GLU A 146 -2.37 20.91 -6.17
N SER A 147 -1.24 21.63 -6.08
CA SER A 147 -0.78 22.31 -4.85
C SER A 147 -1.74 23.38 -4.29
N SER A 148 -2.85 23.71 -4.96
CA SER A 148 -3.73 24.82 -4.58
C SER A 148 -5.13 24.44 -4.06
N ALA A 149 -5.56 23.16 -4.07
CA ALA A 149 -6.94 22.84 -3.65
C ALA A 149 -7.20 21.48 -2.94
N ALA A 150 -6.36 20.45 -3.10
CA ALA A 150 -6.58 19.14 -2.44
C ALA A 150 -5.26 18.36 -2.21
N PRO A 151 -4.32 18.90 -1.42
CA PRO A 151 -2.87 18.67 -1.56
C PRO A 151 -2.33 17.25 -1.25
N HIS A 152 -3.17 16.27 -0.91
CA HIS A 152 -2.69 14.97 -0.44
C HIS A 152 -3.31 13.75 -1.13
N ARG A 153 -4.22 13.92 -2.11
CA ARG A 153 -4.95 12.79 -2.72
C ARG A 153 -4.06 11.87 -3.57
N PHE A 154 -2.99 12.43 -4.14
CA PHE A 154 -2.01 11.69 -4.94
C PHE A 154 -0.68 11.48 -4.19
N THR A 155 -0.54 11.94 -2.95
CA THR A 155 0.69 11.79 -2.17
C THR A 155 0.72 10.43 -1.49
N GLU A 156 1.77 9.64 -1.71
CA GLU A 156 1.97 8.35 -1.02
C GLU A 156 2.17 8.56 0.49
N ARG A 157 1.45 7.82 1.34
CA ARG A 157 1.70 7.85 2.80
C ARG A 157 2.88 6.96 3.20
N ALA A 158 3.30 7.09 4.46
CA ALA A 158 4.21 6.16 5.12
C ALA A 158 3.58 4.78 5.40
N TYR A 159 3.28 4.01 4.35
CA TYR A 159 2.71 2.66 4.48
C TYR A 159 3.70 1.67 5.09
N LYS A 160 3.20 0.78 5.97
CA LYS A 160 3.98 -0.34 6.50
C LYS A 160 4.31 -1.38 5.41
N TYR A 161 3.38 -1.58 4.47
CA TYR A 161 3.54 -2.52 3.37
C TYR A 161 3.71 -1.76 2.06
N ARG A 162 4.72 -2.15 1.29
CA ARG A 162 5.07 -1.50 0.03
C ARG A 162 4.03 -1.82 -1.04
N PRO A 163 3.42 -0.83 -1.71
CA PRO A 163 2.48 -1.06 -2.80
C PRO A 163 3.10 -1.88 -3.92
N VAL A 164 2.28 -2.70 -4.59
CA VAL A 164 2.70 -3.52 -5.74
C VAL A 164 1.76 -3.32 -6.92
N LYS A 165 2.30 -3.42 -8.13
CA LYS A 165 1.50 -3.51 -9.35
C LYS A 165 1.25 -4.98 -9.67
N VAL A 166 -0.01 -5.35 -9.79
CA VAL A 166 -0.43 -6.75 -10.00
C VAL A 166 -1.22 -6.84 -11.30
N ILE A 167 -0.89 -7.82 -12.12
CA ILE A 167 -1.65 -8.22 -13.30
C ILE A 167 -2.14 -9.64 -13.05
N GLU A 168 -3.46 -9.82 -13.02
CA GLU A 168 -4.11 -11.10 -12.77
C GLU A 168 -4.67 -11.64 -14.10
N PHE A 169 -4.48 -12.93 -14.34
CA PHE A 169 -5.02 -13.65 -15.50
C PHE A 169 -5.86 -14.82 -14.99
N GLU A 170 -7.10 -14.89 -15.45
CA GLU A 170 -8.00 -16.00 -15.12
C GLU A 170 -7.85 -17.18 -16.11
N LEU A 171 -7.59 -16.87 -17.39
CA LEU A 171 -7.46 -17.80 -18.49
C LEU A 171 -6.20 -17.49 -19.31
N PRO A 172 -5.56 -18.50 -19.96
CA PRO A 172 -5.89 -19.93 -19.96
C PRO A 172 -5.47 -20.66 -18.67
N ARG A 173 -4.69 -20.00 -17.82
CA ARG A 173 -4.26 -20.50 -16.51
C ARG A 173 -4.44 -19.39 -15.49
N GLN A 174 -4.78 -19.76 -14.27
CA GLN A 174 -4.80 -18.83 -13.16
C GLN A 174 -3.36 -18.46 -12.81
N GLN A 175 -2.95 -17.27 -13.21
CA GLN A 175 -1.62 -16.73 -12.98
C GLN A 175 -1.71 -15.27 -12.56
N CYS A 176 -0.73 -14.80 -11.79
CA CYS A 176 -0.56 -13.38 -11.54
C CYS A 176 0.91 -12.96 -11.66
N ILE A 177 1.11 -11.77 -12.21
CA ILE A 177 2.42 -11.13 -12.33
C ILE A 177 2.43 -9.92 -11.40
N VAL A 178 3.40 -9.91 -10.50
CA VAL A 178 3.57 -8.88 -9.48
C VAL A 178 4.88 -8.14 -9.75
N TYR A 179 4.80 -6.83 -9.89
CA TYR A 179 5.96 -5.95 -9.96
C TYR A 179 6.20 -5.32 -8.59
N PHE A 180 7.41 -5.51 -8.08
CA PHE A 180 7.82 -5.13 -6.73
C PHE A 180 9.10 -4.28 -6.81
N ASP A 181 8.91 -3.01 -7.08
CA ASP A 181 10.00 -2.05 -7.24
C ASP A 181 10.46 -1.51 -5.88
N LEU A 182 11.77 -1.56 -5.64
CA LEU A 182 12.41 -1.04 -4.43
C LEU A 182 13.44 0.02 -4.82
N LYS A 183 13.38 1.20 -4.20
CA LYS A 183 14.40 2.23 -4.39
C LYS A 183 15.71 1.82 -3.72
N LYS A 184 16.83 2.34 -4.22
CA LYS A 184 18.17 2.10 -3.63
C LYS A 184 18.20 2.47 -2.14
N GLU A 185 17.60 3.60 -1.76
CA GLU A 185 17.46 4.04 -0.35
C GLU A 185 16.66 3.03 0.51
N GLU A 186 15.57 2.48 -0.02
CA GLU A 186 14.76 1.48 0.66
C GLU A 186 15.53 0.17 0.84
N CYS A 187 16.29 -0.23 -0.18
CA CYS A 187 17.20 -1.37 -0.08
C CYS A 187 18.28 -1.12 0.97
N GLN A 188 18.92 0.05 1.02
CA GLN A 188 19.96 0.36 2.03
C GLN A 188 19.46 0.15 3.46
N ASN A 189 18.22 0.55 3.76
CA ASN A 189 17.58 0.39 5.07
C ASN A 189 17.33 -1.07 5.49
N LEU A 190 17.48 -2.04 4.57
CA LEU A 190 17.39 -3.46 4.89
C LEU A 190 18.67 -4.01 5.51
N PHE A 191 19.82 -3.35 5.39
CA PHE A 191 21.06 -3.89 5.96
C PHE A 191 21.08 -3.71 7.50
N PRO A 192 21.62 -4.68 8.28
CA PRO A 192 22.14 -6.00 7.87
C PRO A 192 21.10 -7.13 7.90
N SER A 193 19.91 -6.89 8.45
CA SER A 193 18.90 -7.94 8.74
C SER A 193 17.45 -7.47 8.63
N GLY A 194 17.24 -6.28 8.07
CA GLY A 194 15.95 -5.65 7.82
C GLY A 194 15.14 -6.35 6.72
N ARG A 195 13.84 -6.05 6.72
CA ARG A 195 12.84 -6.66 5.83
C ARG A 195 11.84 -5.63 5.37
N VAL A 196 11.46 -5.73 4.09
CA VAL A 196 10.33 -5.00 3.53
C VAL A 196 9.31 -6.01 3.00
N TYR A 197 8.04 -5.74 3.25
CA TYR A 197 6.94 -6.59 2.84
C TYR A 197 6.09 -5.85 1.83
N SER A 198 5.65 -6.55 0.78
CA SER A 198 4.66 -6.00 -0.14
C SER A 198 3.28 -5.95 0.51
N GLN A 199 2.41 -5.10 -0.04
CA GLN A 199 0.98 -5.26 0.16
C GLN A 199 0.54 -6.64 -0.34
N ALA A 200 -0.51 -7.18 0.27
CA ALA A 200 -1.07 -8.46 -0.13
C ALA A 200 -1.68 -8.36 -1.54
N PHE A 201 -1.39 -9.35 -2.36
CA PHE A 201 -2.00 -9.58 -3.67
C PHE A 201 -2.68 -10.94 -3.69
N HIS A 202 -3.56 -11.18 -4.64
CA HIS A 202 -4.41 -12.36 -4.61
C HIS A 202 -4.22 -13.21 -5.87
N LEU A 203 -4.30 -14.52 -5.67
CA LEU A 203 -4.34 -15.51 -6.75
C LEU A 203 -5.41 -16.53 -6.39
N ASN A 204 -6.44 -16.66 -7.22
CA ASN A 204 -7.61 -17.51 -6.96
C ASN A 204 -8.26 -17.25 -5.58
N GLY A 205 -8.39 -15.97 -5.20
CA GLY A 205 -8.95 -15.56 -3.92
C GLY A 205 -8.01 -15.70 -2.71
N GLN A 206 -6.91 -16.45 -2.82
CA GLN A 206 -5.93 -16.63 -1.76
C GLN A 206 -4.95 -15.45 -1.70
N GLY A 207 -4.72 -14.90 -0.50
CA GLY A 207 -3.81 -13.77 -0.28
C GLY A 207 -2.34 -14.20 -0.14
N PHE A 208 -1.48 -13.57 -0.91
CA PHE A 208 -0.02 -13.73 -0.93
C PHE A 208 0.69 -12.39 -0.72
N PHE A 209 1.95 -12.44 -0.31
CA PHE A 209 2.81 -11.27 -0.20
C PHE A 209 4.27 -11.62 -0.55
N LEU A 210 5.01 -10.64 -1.03
CA LEU A 210 6.46 -10.73 -1.19
C LEU A 210 7.16 -10.13 0.02
N SER A 211 8.34 -10.66 0.32
CA SER A 211 9.18 -10.19 1.40
C SER A 211 10.62 -10.17 0.94
N ALA A 212 11.21 -8.97 0.86
CA ALA A 212 12.62 -8.76 0.53
C ALA A 212 13.44 -8.51 1.81
N HIS A 213 14.58 -9.19 1.90
CA HIS A 213 15.39 -9.30 3.12
C HIS A 213 16.85 -9.02 2.79
N CYS A 214 17.56 -8.39 3.72
CA CYS A 214 18.99 -8.61 3.84
C CYS A 214 19.22 -9.86 4.69
N ASN A 215 19.81 -10.91 4.12
CA ASN A 215 20.10 -12.16 4.81
C ASN A 215 21.61 -12.34 4.94
N MET A 216 22.06 -12.89 6.07
CA MET A 216 23.41 -13.43 6.16
C MET A 216 23.40 -14.86 5.60
N ASP A 217 24.21 -15.12 4.57
CA ASP A 217 24.46 -16.49 4.14
C ASP A 217 25.43 -17.17 5.12
N GLN A 218 24.97 -18.21 5.79
CA GLN A 218 25.74 -18.93 6.82
C GLN A 218 26.93 -19.70 6.23
N GLN A 219 26.88 -20.07 4.94
CA GLN A 219 27.97 -20.80 4.31
C GLN A 219 29.07 -19.88 3.81
N SER A 220 28.69 -18.78 3.16
CA SER A 220 29.63 -17.86 2.51
C SER A 220 30.01 -16.65 3.37
N SER A 221 29.40 -16.49 4.54
CA SER A 221 29.67 -15.43 5.52
C SER A 221 29.54 -14.01 4.95
N PHE A 222 28.64 -13.80 3.99
CA PHE A 222 28.31 -12.46 3.49
C PHE A 222 26.80 -12.19 3.51
N HIS A 223 26.46 -10.91 3.64
CA HIS A 223 25.08 -10.44 3.50
C HIS A 223 24.66 -10.47 2.03
N CYS A 224 23.43 -10.91 1.75
CA CYS A 224 22.87 -10.98 0.39
C CYS A 224 21.39 -10.61 0.39
N PHE A 225 20.89 -10.28 -0.80
CA PHE A 225 19.48 -9.95 -0.99
C PHE A 225 18.66 -11.21 -1.21
N GLY A 226 17.71 -11.46 -0.31
CA GLY A 226 16.77 -12.56 -0.43
C GLY A 226 15.37 -12.09 -0.77
N LEU A 227 14.64 -12.91 -1.50
CA LEU A 227 13.24 -12.68 -1.84
C LEU A 227 12.42 -13.92 -1.53
N PHE A 228 11.31 -13.72 -0.84
CA PHE A 228 10.41 -14.79 -0.42
C PHE A 228 8.96 -14.44 -0.74
N LEU A 229 8.21 -15.47 -1.10
CA LEU A 229 6.77 -15.48 -1.26
C LEU A 229 6.13 -16.12 -0.03
N GLY A 230 5.24 -15.38 0.64
CA GLY A 230 4.46 -15.85 1.76
C GLY A 230 2.96 -15.88 1.44
N MET A 231 2.22 -16.71 2.18
CA MET A 231 0.75 -16.75 2.15
C MET A 231 0.20 -16.13 3.44
N GLN A 232 -0.74 -15.19 3.32
CA GLN A 232 -1.21 -14.37 4.44
C GLN A 232 -2.11 -15.14 5.41
N GLU A 233 -2.99 -16.00 4.89
CA GLU A 233 -3.98 -16.75 5.70
C GLU A 233 -3.70 -18.25 5.69
N LYS A 234 -4.00 -18.95 6.78
CA LYS A 234 -4.13 -20.41 6.78
C LYS A 234 -5.47 -20.76 6.15
N GLY A 235 -5.49 -20.94 4.82
CA GLY A 235 -6.64 -21.54 4.15
C GLY A 235 -6.84 -22.99 4.62
N LEU A 236 -8.09 -23.47 4.58
CA LEU A 236 -8.42 -24.90 4.80
C LEU A 236 -7.86 -25.80 3.68
N ALA A 237 -7.62 -25.22 2.50
CA ALA A 237 -7.12 -25.90 1.33
C ALA A 237 -5.64 -25.58 1.09
N SER A 238 -4.90 -26.59 0.64
CA SER A 238 -3.50 -26.43 0.22
C SER A 238 -3.40 -26.08 -1.26
N PHE A 239 -2.60 -25.07 -1.61
CA PHE A 239 -2.43 -24.62 -2.99
C PHE A 239 -1.01 -24.89 -3.49
N SER A 240 -0.88 -25.64 -4.58
CA SER A 240 0.39 -25.84 -5.27
C SER A 240 0.63 -24.69 -6.24
N VAL A 241 1.65 -23.89 -5.95
CA VAL A 241 2.00 -22.70 -6.73
C VAL A 241 3.39 -22.89 -7.31
N ASP A 242 3.50 -22.78 -8.63
CA ASP A 242 4.76 -22.50 -9.29
C ASP A 242 5.01 -21.00 -9.18
N TYR A 243 6.21 -20.63 -8.76
CA TYR A 243 6.61 -19.23 -8.69
C TYR A 243 7.97 -19.01 -9.33
N GLU A 244 8.07 -17.88 -10.02
CA GLU A 244 9.29 -17.41 -10.66
C GLU A 244 9.61 -16.02 -10.13
N PHE A 245 10.87 -15.80 -9.74
CA PHE A 245 11.40 -14.48 -9.45
C PHE A 245 12.35 -14.06 -10.55
N ALA A 246 12.14 -12.88 -11.09
CA ALA A 246 12.96 -12.27 -12.12
C ALA A 246 13.30 -10.83 -11.73
N ALA A 247 14.38 -10.31 -12.29
CA ALA A 247 14.81 -8.94 -12.05
C ALA A 247 15.42 -8.34 -13.30
N ARG A 248 15.37 -7.02 -13.39
CA ARG A 248 15.94 -6.28 -14.51
C ARG A 248 17.38 -5.86 -14.22
N GLN A 249 18.26 -5.93 -15.22
CA GLN A 249 19.67 -5.55 -15.11
C GLN A 249 20.05 -4.34 -15.95
N LYS A 250 19.28 -3.99 -17.01
CA LYS A 250 19.52 -2.78 -17.79
C LYS A 250 18.22 -2.11 -18.23
N PRO A 251 18.22 -0.79 -18.51
CA PRO A 251 17.03 -0.04 -18.89
C PRO A 251 16.32 -0.51 -20.17
N GLU A 252 16.98 -1.29 -21.01
CA GLU A 252 16.49 -1.79 -22.31
C GLU A 252 16.26 -3.30 -22.31
N GLU A 253 16.72 -4.01 -21.29
CA GLU A 253 16.63 -5.47 -21.24
C GLU A 253 15.30 -5.95 -20.65
N GLU A 254 14.88 -7.16 -21.00
CA GLU A 254 13.74 -7.83 -20.36
C GLU A 254 14.07 -8.30 -18.93
N PHE A 255 13.05 -8.73 -18.19
CA PHE A 255 13.25 -9.35 -16.89
C PHE A 255 13.98 -10.68 -17.04
N VAL A 256 15.11 -10.83 -16.36
CA VAL A 256 15.90 -12.06 -16.36
C VAL A 256 15.51 -12.90 -15.15
N VAL A 257 15.15 -14.16 -15.41
CA VAL A 257 14.79 -15.12 -14.36
C VAL A 257 15.99 -15.35 -13.44
N LYS A 258 15.75 -15.22 -12.14
CA LYS A 258 16.74 -15.42 -11.08
C LYS A 258 16.49 -16.70 -10.29
N TYR A 259 15.23 -17.05 -10.08
CA TYR A 259 14.87 -18.24 -9.34
C TYR A 259 13.52 -18.78 -9.79
N ARG A 260 13.38 -20.11 -9.77
CA ARG A 260 12.11 -20.81 -9.94
C ARG A 260 11.94 -21.78 -8.79
N GLY A 261 10.73 -21.87 -8.28
CA GLY A 261 10.37 -22.83 -7.25
C GLY A 261 8.94 -23.32 -7.43
N ASN A 262 8.66 -24.44 -6.79
CA ASN A 262 7.31 -24.93 -6.60
C ASN A 262 7.12 -25.13 -5.10
N TYR A 263 5.95 -24.72 -4.60
CA TYR A 263 5.60 -25.03 -3.22
C TYR A 263 4.10 -25.26 -3.05
N LYS A 264 3.79 -26.21 -2.17
CA LYS A 264 2.43 -26.47 -1.69
C LYS A 264 2.20 -25.69 -0.41
N PHE A 265 1.52 -24.56 -0.52
CA PHE A 265 1.23 -23.68 0.61
C PHE A 265 0.11 -24.27 1.48
N THR A 266 0.40 -24.49 2.77
CA THR A 266 -0.57 -24.87 3.83
C THR A 266 -0.76 -23.77 4.88
N GLY A 267 -0.09 -22.62 4.70
CA GLY A 267 -0.18 -21.42 5.53
C GLY A 267 0.98 -21.27 6.51
N GLY A 268 1.31 -20.04 6.87
CA GLY A 268 2.31 -19.73 7.91
C GLY A 268 3.78 -19.94 7.53
N LYS A 269 4.09 -20.27 6.27
CA LYS A 269 5.47 -20.39 5.77
C LYS A 269 5.69 -19.50 4.54
N ALA A 270 6.86 -18.87 4.49
CA ALA A 270 7.36 -18.19 3.30
C ALA A 270 8.43 -19.07 2.63
N VAL A 271 8.44 -19.07 1.30
CA VAL A 271 9.39 -19.83 0.47
C VAL A 271 10.04 -18.89 -0.54
N GLY A 272 11.26 -19.19 -0.95
CA GLY A 272 11.98 -18.33 -1.87
C GLY A 272 13.46 -18.61 -1.85
N TYR A 273 14.25 -17.60 -2.17
CA TYR A 273 15.68 -17.75 -2.35
C TYR A 273 16.45 -16.72 -1.52
N ARG A 274 17.47 -17.19 -0.78
CA ARG A 274 18.23 -16.37 0.16
C ARG A 274 19.14 -15.36 -0.52
N ASN A 275 19.70 -15.72 -1.69
CA ASN A 275 20.62 -14.90 -2.46
C ASN A 275 20.12 -14.75 -3.91
N LEU A 276 19.07 -13.95 -4.11
CA LEU A 276 18.38 -13.80 -5.40
C LEU A 276 19.33 -13.41 -6.55
N PHE A 277 20.34 -12.59 -6.27
CA PHE A 277 21.24 -12.06 -7.30
C PHE A 277 22.57 -12.80 -7.41
N GLY A 278 22.84 -13.77 -6.53
CA GLY A 278 24.12 -14.49 -6.51
C GLY A 278 25.32 -13.59 -6.18
N THR A 279 25.11 -12.43 -5.54
CA THR A 279 26.15 -11.43 -5.29
C THR A 279 26.09 -10.91 -3.86
N PRO A 280 27.22 -10.55 -3.23
CA PRO A 280 27.23 -9.91 -1.92
C PRO A 280 26.47 -8.57 -1.92
N TRP A 281 25.94 -8.21 -0.76
CA TRP A 281 25.18 -6.99 -0.54
C TRP A 281 25.98 -5.73 -0.88
N THR A 282 27.26 -5.72 -0.52
CA THR A 282 28.18 -4.61 -0.83
C THR A 282 28.29 -4.38 -2.33
N SER A 283 28.41 -5.45 -3.12
CA SER A 283 28.45 -5.39 -4.58
C SER A 283 27.08 -5.05 -5.18
N LEU A 284 25.98 -5.58 -4.62
CA LEU A 284 24.63 -5.22 -5.06
C LEU A 284 24.37 -3.72 -4.90
N MET A 285 24.80 -3.13 -3.79
CA MET A 285 24.52 -1.74 -3.42
C MET A 285 25.55 -0.74 -3.94
N ALA A 286 26.61 -1.20 -4.60
CA ALA A 286 27.65 -0.34 -5.18
C ALA A 286 27.06 0.64 -6.21
N ASP A 287 27.76 1.75 -6.46
CA ASP A 287 27.27 2.79 -7.39
C ASP A 287 27.31 2.37 -8.86
N ASP A 288 28.18 1.42 -9.19
CA ASP A 288 28.29 0.76 -10.50
C ASP A 288 27.42 -0.49 -10.63
N SER A 289 26.54 -0.76 -9.66
CA SER A 289 25.65 -1.92 -9.71
C SER A 289 24.66 -1.83 -10.88
N GLN A 290 24.74 -2.82 -11.78
CA GLN A 290 23.81 -2.96 -12.90
C GLN A 290 22.35 -3.14 -12.47
N PHE A 291 22.07 -3.63 -11.26
CA PHE A 291 20.70 -3.97 -10.86
C PHE A 291 19.81 -2.75 -10.56
N PHE A 292 20.39 -1.56 -10.37
CA PHE A 292 19.66 -0.34 -10.11
C PHE A 292 19.50 0.50 -11.37
N ILE A 293 18.28 0.54 -11.91
CA ILE A 293 17.93 1.35 -13.08
C ILE A 293 17.30 2.65 -12.58
N ASN A 294 17.94 3.79 -12.83
CA ASN A 294 17.51 5.09 -12.30
C ASN A 294 17.28 5.07 -10.77
N GLY A 295 18.13 4.33 -10.05
CA GLY A 295 18.04 4.19 -8.59
C GLY A 295 16.95 3.24 -8.09
N VAL A 296 16.33 2.45 -8.98
CA VAL A 296 15.27 1.48 -8.63
C VAL A 296 15.69 0.06 -9.00
N LEU A 297 15.50 -0.86 -8.06
CA LEU A 297 15.62 -2.29 -8.26
C LEU A 297 14.26 -2.84 -8.71
N HIS A 298 14.18 -3.26 -9.97
CA HIS A 298 12.95 -3.79 -10.55
C HIS A 298 12.86 -5.30 -10.42
N ILE A 299 11.89 -5.77 -9.63
CA ILE A 299 11.65 -7.19 -9.36
C ILE A 299 10.28 -7.57 -9.91
N ARG A 300 10.22 -8.74 -10.56
CA ARG A 300 8.97 -9.37 -11.00
C ARG A 300 8.84 -10.73 -10.31
N ALA A 301 7.68 -10.99 -9.73
CA ALA A 301 7.28 -12.32 -9.33
C ALA A 301 6.11 -12.78 -10.19
N GLU A 302 6.23 -13.96 -10.80
CA GLU A 302 5.14 -14.61 -11.51
C GLU A 302 4.70 -15.84 -10.72
N LEU A 303 3.40 -15.95 -10.46
CA LEU A 303 2.81 -17.08 -9.75
C LEU A 303 1.78 -17.74 -10.66
N THR A 304 1.85 -19.07 -10.76
CA THR A 304 0.90 -19.88 -11.52
C THR A 304 0.37 -21.00 -10.64
N ILE A 305 -0.95 -21.19 -10.62
CA ILE A 305 -1.56 -22.36 -9.98
C ILE A 305 -1.39 -23.55 -10.90
N ARG A 306 -0.84 -24.66 -10.37
CA ARG A 306 -0.88 -25.93 -11.10
C ARG A 306 -2.31 -26.46 -11.09
N PRO A 307 -2.89 -26.80 -12.26
CA PRO A 307 -4.08 -27.64 -12.31
C PRO A 307 -3.77 -28.95 -11.57
N TRP A 308 -4.72 -29.46 -10.80
CA TRP A 308 -4.61 -30.81 -10.25
C TRP A 308 -4.46 -31.79 -11.41
N SER A 309 -3.25 -32.31 -11.63
CA SER A 309 -3.06 -33.45 -12.52
C SER A 309 -3.61 -34.66 -11.78
N SER A 310 -4.84 -35.05 -12.10
CA SER A 310 -5.34 -36.39 -11.84
C SER A 310 -4.46 -37.37 -12.62
N GLY A 311 -3.49 -37.95 -11.92
CA GLY A 311 -2.86 -39.21 -12.33
C GLY A 311 -3.79 -40.38 -12.04
#